data_AF-A0A7V9NLA2-F1
#
_entry.id   AF-A0A7V9NLA2-F1
#
_cell.length_a   1.000
_cell.length_b   1.000
_cell.length_c   1.000
_cell.angle_alpha   90.00
_cell.angle_beta   90.00
_cell.angle_gamma   90.00
#
_symmetry.space_group_name_H-M   'P 1'
#
loop_
_entity.id
_entity.type
_entity.pdbx_description
1 polymer ?
#
loop_
_entity_poly.entity_id
_entity_poly.type
_entity_poly.pdbx_seq_one_letter_code
_entity_poly.pdbx_strand_id
1 'polypeptide(L)'
;PDFAGTAPVLLNNKSSVLINRATANYNLAVKNTDATAKLAALESVKKDFAEAIAASDKSITLLKGATAPDAAVQKNYDANKFQSLVNRKEAYRLMTKTGADRSKGKETLVAFTEYIAAETDAKKKSDAQLALAEALQDSQEFDLAIAEFEKVLAQTPDNVEALAGAGLSLVNIGYINSDKAKFQQAANYLQKFYDLAPETHKYKNEAKGIIETLKNEQSVAPQKTAKSAARKKN
;
A
#
# COMPACT_ATOMS: atom_id res chain seq x y z
N PRO A 1 -12.70 -33.71 -2.17
CA PRO A 1 -13.53 -32.81 -2.99
C PRO A 1 -13.67 -31.45 -2.29
N ASP A 2 -12.79 -30.52 -2.64
CA ASP A 2 -12.89 -29.13 -2.22
C ASP A 2 -14.04 -28.49 -3.03
N PHE A 3 -15.22 -28.43 -2.42
CA PHE A 3 -16.44 -27.99 -3.07
C PHE A 3 -16.42 -26.46 -3.26
N ALA A 4 -16.28 -26.03 -4.52
CA ALA A 4 -16.30 -24.62 -4.92
C ALA A 4 -17.68 -23.94 -4.82
N GLY A 5 -18.71 -24.60 -4.25
CA GLY A 5 -20.07 -24.06 -4.16
C GLY A 5 -20.22 -22.83 -3.24
N THR A 6 -20.88 -22.95 -2.09
CA THR A 6 -21.16 -21.78 -1.24
C THR A 6 -20.00 -21.37 -0.34
N ALA A 7 -18.97 -22.21 -0.20
CA ALA A 7 -17.85 -21.97 0.72
C ALA A 7 -17.08 -20.66 0.42
N PRO A 8 -16.71 -20.34 -0.84
CA PRO A 8 -16.03 -19.07 -1.14
C PRO A 8 -16.83 -17.83 -0.77
N VAL A 9 -18.17 -17.87 -0.94
CA VAL A 9 -19.06 -16.77 -0.55
C VAL A 9 -19.01 -16.53 0.95
N LEU A 10 -19.10 -17.60 1.76
CA LEU A 10 -19.04 -17.51 3.23
C LEU A 10 -17.66 -17.01 3.70
N LEU A 11 -16.59 -17.44 3.05
CA LEU A 11 -15.23 -17.00 3.35
C LEU A 11 -15.01 -15.52 3.02
N ASN A 12 -15.54 -15.05 1.88
CA ASN A 12 -15.53 -13.64 1.50
C ASN A 12 -16.30 -12.78 2.52
N ASN A 13 -17.48 -13.22 2.94
CA ASN A 13 -18.28 -12.53 3.95
C ASN A 13 -17.55 -12.49 5.30
N LYS A 14 -16.97 -13.62 5.73
CA LYS A 14 -16.17 -13.70 6.95
C LYS A 14 -15.01 -12.70 6.91
N SER A 15 -14.26 -12.68 5.81
CA SER A 15 -13.12 -11.77 5.65
C SER A 15 -13.56 -10.30 5.74
N SER A 16 -14.63 -9.91 5.04
CA SER A 16 -15.15 -8.55 5.06
C SER A 16 -15.61 -8.12 6.46
N VAL A 17 -16.34 -8.98 7.19
CA VAL A 17 -16.78 -8.69 8.57
C VAL A 17 -15.59 -8.50 9.50
N LEU A 18 -14.56 -9.34 9.38
CA LEU A 18 -13.34 -9.23 10.17
C LEU A 18 -12.56 -7.94 9.88
N ILE A 19 -12.42 -7.55 8.61
CA ILE A 19 -11.81 -6.26 8.22
C ILE A 19 -12.55 -5.08 8.86
N ASN A 20 -13.89 -5.10 8.79
CA ASN A 20 -14.72 -4.04 9.35
C ASN A 20 -14.59 -3.99 10.88
N ARG A 21 -14.61 -5.15 11.55
CA ARG A 21 -14.44 -5.25 13.00
C ARG A 21 -13.07 -4.76 13.44
N ALA A 22 -12.00 -5.18 12.76
CA ALA A 22 -10.64 -4.73 13.03
C ALA A 22 -10.53 -3.20 12.92
N THR A 23 -11.10 -2.63 11.86
CA THR A 23 -11.06 -1.17 11.61
C THR A 23 -11.82 -0.41 12.70
N ALA A 24 -13.02 -0.87 13.07
CA ALA A 24 -13.81 -0.26 14.13
C ALA A 24 -13.09 -0.32 15.49
N ASN A 25 -12.53 -1.49 15.83
CA ASN A 25 -11.80 -1.69 17.07
C ASN A 25 -10.52 -0.86 17.11
N TYR A 26 -9.80 -0.73 16.00
CA TYR A 26 -8.62 0.15 15.93
C TYR A 26 -8.98 1.60 16.22
N ASN A 27 -10.04 2.12 15.58
CA ASN A 27 -10.51 3.49 15.77
C ASN A 27 -10.91 3.80 17.23
N LEU A 28 -11.39 2.80 17.96
CA LEU A 28 -11.68 2.91 19.39
C LEU A 28 -10.39 2.79 20.23
N ALA A 29 -9.54 1.81 19.93
CA ALA A 29 -8.31 1.52 20.66
C ALA A 29 -7.34 2.71 20.66
N VAL A 30 -7.17 3.40 19.53
CA VAL A 30 -6.25 4.55 19.45
C VAL A 30 -6.65 5.72 20.34
N LYS A 31 -7.94 5.81 20.72
CA LYS A 31 -8.48 6.84 21.62
C LYS A 31 -8.49 6.40 23.09
N ASN A 32 -8.21 5.13 23.38
CA ASN A 32 -8.22 4.61 24.73
C ASN A 32 -6.98 5.08 25.51
N THR A 33 -7.21 5.67 26.69
CA THR A 33 -6.16 6.18 27.58
C THR A 33 -5.60 5.11 28.53
N ASP A 34 -6.33 4.01 28.73
CA ASP A 34 -5.82 2.84 29.46
C ASP A 34 -4.85 2.05 28.56
N ALA A 35 -3.58 2.04 28.94
CA ALA A 35 -2.53 1.40 28.16
C ALA A 35 -2.72 -0.12 28.01
N THR A 36 -3.17 -0.80 29.06
CA THR A 36 -3.40 -2.25 29.06
C THR A 36 -4.57 -2.61 28.16
N ALA A 37 -5.68 -1.90 28.30
CA ALA A 37 -6.87 -2.10 27.47
C ALA A 37 -6.58 -1.76 25.99
N LYS A 38 -5.79 -0.71 25.73
CA LYS A 38 -5.35 -0.33 24.39
C LYS A 38 -4.50 -1.44 23.74
N LEU A 39 -3.51 -1.98 24.45
CA LEU A 39 -2.67 -3.06 23.93
C LEU A 39 -3.49 -4.31 23.61
N ALA A 40 -4.40 -4.72 24.51
CA ALA A 40 -5.27 -5.87 24.27
C ALA A 40 -6.19 -5.67 23.04
N ALA A 41 -6.72 -4.45 22.85
CA ALA A 41 -7.53 -4.12 21.69
C ALA A 41 -6.72 -4.17 20.38
N LEU A 42 -5.48 -3.68 20.38
CA LEU A 42 -4.60 -3.73 19.21
C LEU A 42 -4.19 -5.18 18.84
N GLU A 43 -3.99 -6.06 19.82
CA GLU A 43 -3.80 -7.50 19.56
C GLU A 43 -5.04 -8.13 18.92
N SER A 44 -6.24 -7.75 19.37
CA SER A 44 -7.48 -8.19 18.70
C SER A 44 -7.59 -7.67 17.27
N VAL A 45 -7.18 -6.43 17.00
CA VAL A 45 -7.14 -5.86 15.64
C VAL A 45 -6.21 -6.67 14.74
N LYS A 46 -4.99 -6.98 15.23
CA LYS A 46 -4.03 -7.82 14.52
C LYS A 46 -4.61 -9.20 14.20
N LYS A 47 -5.23 -9.85 15.19
CA LYS A 47 -5.88 -11.16 15.01
C LYS A 47 -6.97 -11.12 13.95
N ASP A 48 -7.82 -10.10 13.97
CA ASP A 48 -8.92 -9.96 13.00
C ASP A 48 -8.41 -9.81 11.57
N PHE A 49 -7.37 -8.99 11.35
CA PHE A 49 -6.74 -8.90 10.03
C PHE A 49 -6.12 -10.22 9.59
N ALA A 50 -5.41 -10.93 10.47
CA ALA A 50 -4.82 -12.23 10.17
C ALA A 50 -5.88 -13.28 9.80
N GLU A 51 -7.01 -13.33 10.52
CA GLU A 51 -8.12 -14.22 10.19
C GLU A 51 -8.83 -13.82 8.89
N ALA A 52 -8.92 -12.52 8.58
CA ALA A 52 -9.48 -12.03 7.33
C ALA A 52 -8.62 -12.43 6.11
N ILE A 53 -7.30 -12.35 6.25
CA ILE A 53 -6.32 -12.81 5.26
C ILE A 53 -6.49 -14.32 5.06
N ALA A 54 -6.47 -15.12 6.13
CA ALA A 54 -6.61 -16.57 6.05
C ALA A 54 -7.93 -17.01 5.40
N ALA A 55 -9.04 -16.33 5.69
CA ALA A 55 -10.32 -16.60 5.04
C ALA A 55 -10.26 -16.32 3.53
N SER A 56 -9.64 -15.21 3.13
CA SER A 56 -9.46 -14.85 1.72
C SER A 56 -8.56 -15.85 0.99
N ASP A 57 -7.43 -16.23 1.59
CA ASP A 57 -6.50 -17.22 1.01
C ASP A 57 -7.16 -18.59 0.82
N LYS A 58 -7.97 -19.02 1.79
CA LYS A 58 -8.75 -20.25 1.65
C LYS A 58 -9.74 -20.16 0.50
N SER A 59 -10.42 -19.03 0.35
CA SER A 59 -11.36 -18.81 -0.77
C SER A 59 -10.65 -18.82 -2.13
N ILE A 60 -9.51 -18.12 -2.23
CA ILE A 60 -8.67 -18.11 -3.44
C ILE A 60 -8.22 -19.53 -3.79
N THR A 61 -7.81 -20.31 -2.79
CA THR A 61 -7.36 -21.71 -2.99
C THR A 61 -8.49 -22.59 -3.51
N LEU A 62 -9.68 -22.51 -2.92
CA LEU A 62 -10.86 -23.27 -3.38
C LEU A 62 -11.26 -22.93 -4.82
N LEU A 63 -11.07 -21.67 -5.22
CA LEU A 63 -11.42 -21.19 -6.56
C LEU A 63 -10.24 -21.26 -7.55
N LYS A 64 -9.07 -21.74 -7.12
CA LYS A 64 -7.89 -21.83 -7.98
C LYS A 64 -8.07 -22.98 -8.98
N GLY A 65 -8.40 -22.63 -10.22
CA GLY A 65 -8.63 -23.62 -11.28
C GLY A 65 -10.01 -24.29 -11.19
N ALA A 66 -10.93 -23.77 -10.38
CA ALA A 66 -12.30 -24.25 -10.34
C ALA A 66 -13.02 -23.95 -11.65
N THR A 67 -13.64 -24.97 -12.24
CA THR A 67 -14.41 -24.88 -13.48
C THR A 67 -15.83 -25.38 -13.28
N ALA A 68 -16.82 -24.70 -13.85
CA ALA A 68 -18.22 -25.12 -13.88
C ALA A 68 -18.72 -25.28 -15.33
N PRO A 69 -19.52 -26.33 -15.64
CA PRO A 69 -20.15 -26.48 -16.96
C PRO A 69 -21.14 -25.35 -17.28
N ASP A 70 -21.80 -24.82 -16.25
CA ASP A 70 -22.73 -23.71 -16.38
C ASP A 70 -21.97 -22.36 -16.35
N ALA A 71 -22.19 -21.55 -17.37
CA ALA A 71 -21.48 -20.27 -17.56
C ALA A 71 -21.81 -19.23 -16.46
N ALA A 72 -23.03 -19.24 -15.92
CA ALA A 72 -23.40 -18.34 -14.82
C ALA A 72 -22.71 -18.76 -13.52
N VAL A 73 -22.59 -20.07 -13.26
CA VAL A 73 -21.82 -20.59 -12.13
C VAL A 73 -20.34 -20.26 -12.27
N GLN A 74 -19.76 -20.42 -13.47
CA GLN A 74 -18.36 -20.04 -13.71
C GLN A 74 -18.13 -18.55 -13.43
N LYS A 75 -19.02 -17.69 -13.93
CA LYS A 75 -18.96 -16.24 -13.67
C LYS A 75 -19.00 -15.94 -12.17
N ASN A 76 -19.80 -16.68 -11.40
CA ASN A 76 -19.84 -16.55 -9.95
C ASN A 76 -18.53 -16.97 -9.28
N TYR A 77 -17.86 -18.03 -9.78
CA TYR A 77 -16.53 -18.44 -9.30
C TYR A 77 -15.50 -17.35 -9.55
N ASP A 78 -15.47 -16.79 -10.76
CA ASP A 78 -14.53 -15.73 -11.13
C ASP A 78 -14.78 -14.46 -10.28
N ALA A 79 -16.04 -14.07 -10.09
CA ALA A 79 -16.42 -12.93 -9.27
C ALA A 79 -16.03 -13.13 -7.79
N ASN A 80 -16.30 -14.30 -7.22
CA ASN A 80 -15.92 -14.59 -5.83
C ASN A 80 -14.40 -14.62 -5.65
N LYS A 81 -13.65 -15.14 -6.62
CA LYS A 81 -12.19 -15.15 -6.58
C LYS A 81 -11.64 -13.73 -6.61
N PHE A 82 -12.17 -12.88 -7.49
CA PHE A 82 -11.82 -11.46 -7.52
C PHE A 82 -12.12 -10.76 -6.19
N GLN A 83 -13.29 -11.01 -5.60
CA GLN A 83 -13.64 -10.46 -4.29
C GLN A 83 -12.68 -10.93 -3.18
N SER A 84 -12.20 -12.18 -3.23
CA SER A 84 -11.20 -12.66 -2.28
C SER A 84 -9.86 -11.93 -2.43
N LEU A 85 -9.44 -11.60 -3.66
CA LEU A 85 -8.25 -10.78 -3.90
C LEU A 85 -8.41 -9.37 -3.34
N VAL A 86 -9.59 -8.76 -3.52
CA VAL A 86 -9.94 -7.45 -2.93
C VAL A 86 -9.81 -7.50 -1.41
N ASN A 87 -10.46 -8.47 -0.77
CA ASN A 87 -10.46 -8.60 0.68
C ASN A 87 -9.04 -8.84 1.23
N ARG A 88 -8.27 -9.72 0.59
CA ARG A 88 -6.90 -10.02 1.01
C ARG A 88 -6.01 -8.79 0.93
N LYS A 89 -6.03 -8.07 -0.20
CA LYS A 89 -5.30 -6.81 -0.41
C LYS A 89 -5.66 -5.79 0.67
N GLU A 90 -6.94 -5.58 0.92
CA GLU A 90 -7.40 -4.60 1.90
C GLU A 90 -7.02 -4.97 3.34
N ALA A 91 -7.08 -6.25 3.70
CA ALA A 91 -6.64 -6.71 5.01
C ALA A 91 -5.13 -6.45 5.23
N TYR A 92 -4.28 -6.77 4.25
CA TYR A 92 -2.85 -6.43 4.31
C TYR A 92 -2.59 -4.93 4.37
N ARG A 93 -3.26 -4.14 3.52
CA ARG A 93 -3.13 -2.67 3.51
C ARG A 93 -3.48 -2.06 4.86
N LEU A 94 -4.58 -2.50 5.47
CA LEU A 94 -5.01 -1.96 6.76
C LEU A 94 -4.14 -2.46 7.91
N MET A 95 -3.71 -3.71 7.89
CA MET A 95 -2.80 -4.25 8.91
C MET A 95 -1.45 -3.52 8.95
N THR A 96 -0.90 -3.16 7.79
CA THR A 96 0.34 -2.37 7.70
C THR A 96 0.10 -0.91 8.09
N LYS A 97 -0.95 -0.27 7.56
CA LYS A 97 -1.33 1.12 7.89
C LYS A 97 -1.64 1.35 9.37
N THR A 98 -2.25 0.38 10.03
CA THR A 98 -2.54 0.46 11.48
C THR A 98 -1.32 0.15 12.34
N GLY A 99 -0.25 -0.37 11.75
CA GLY A 99 0.92 -0.87 12.47
C GLY A 99 0.68 -2.18 13.22
N ALA A 100 -0.44 -2.88 12.95
CA ALA A 100 -0.79 -4.13 13.61
C ALA A 100 0.24 -5.24 13.32
N ASP A 101 0.78 -5.28 12.10
CA ASP A 101 1.94 -6.10 11.76
C ASP A 101 2.67 -5.56 10.52
N ARG A 102 3.81 -4.91 10.75
CA ARG A 102 4.66 -4.34 9.70
C ARG A 102 5.56 -5.38 9.02
N SER A 103 5.68 -6.59 9.57
CA SER A 103 6.57 -7.63 8.99
C SER A 103 6.05 -8.21 7.68
N LYS A 104 4.84 -7.83 7.26
CA LYS A 104 4.10 -8.41 6.14
C LYS A 104 4.22 -7.64 4.83
N GLY A 105 5.25 -6.81 4.68
CA GLY A 105 5.44 -6.01 3.47
C GLY A 105 5.60 -6.87 2.19
N LYS A 106 6.34 -7.98 2.26
CA LYS A 106 6.50 -8.90 1.13
C LYS A 106 5.20 -9.61 0.75
N GLU A 107 4.44 -10.07 1.73
CA GLU A 107 3.11 -10.66 1.49
C GLU A 107 2.12 -9.62 0.97
N THR A 108 2.22 -8.37 1.42
CA THR A 108 1.44 -7.23 0.90
C THR A 108 1.72 -7.01 -0.57
N LEU A 109 3.00 -7.02 -0.98
CA LEU A 109 3.39 -6.93 -2.40
C LEU A 109 2.72 -8.02 -3.24
N VAL A 110 2.73 -9.27 -2.77
CA VAL A 110 2.07 -10.38 -3.47
C VAL A 110 0.57 -10.16 -3.60
N ALA A 111 -0.11 -9.81 -2.50
CA ALA A 111 -1.57 -9.62 -2.50
C ALA A 111 -2.02 -8.49 -3.45
N PHE A 112 -1.30 -7.37 -3.46
CA PHE A 112 -1.57 -6.27 -4.39
C PHE A 112 -1.26 -6.66 -5.84
N THR A 113 -0.14 -7.34 -6.09
CA THR A 113 0.25 -7.77 -7.45
C THR A 113 -0.81 -8.67 -8.07
N GLU A 114 -1.31 -9.65 -7.31
CA GLU A 114 -2.38 -10.53 -7.79
C GLU A 114 -3.69 -9.77 -8.05
N TYR A 115 -4.06 -8.82 -7.18
CA TYR A 115 -5.23 -7.97 -7.40
C TYR A 115 -5.07 -7.10 -8.66
N ILE A 116 -3.94 -6.41 -8.83
CA ILE A 116 -3.66 -5.53 -9.97
C ILE A 116 -3.70 -6.32 -11.29
N ALA A 117 -3.20 -7.56 -11.27
CA ALA A 117 -3.27 -8.45 -12.43
C ALA A 117 -4.72 -8.83 -12.80
N ALA A 118 -5.60 -9.00 -11.81
CA ALA A 118 -7.00 -9.38 -12.01
C ALA A 118 -7.95 -8.19 -12.24
N GLU A 119 -7.58 -6.99 -11.80
CA GLU A 119 -8.35 -5.77 -12.04
C GLU A 119 -8.37 -5.44 -13.54
N THR A 120 -9.42 -4.79 -14.01
CA THR A 120 -9.59 -4.41 -15.43
C THR A 120 -9.69 -2.90 -15.60
N ASP A 121 -10.17 -2.19 -14.57
CA ASP A 121 -10.26 -0.74 -14.58
C ASP A 121 -8.88 -0.10 -14.40
N ALA A 122 -8.45 0.69 -15.40
CA ALA A 122 -7.13 1.31 -15.41
C ALA A 122 -6.90 2.28 -14.24
N LYS A 123 -7.95 3.01 -13.83
CA LYS A 123 -7.85 3.93 -12.70
C LYS A 123 -7.68 3.15 -11.40
N LYS A 124 -8.48 2.11 -11.17
CA LYS A 124 -8.34 1.24 -9.98
C LYS A 124 -6.98 0.55 -9.92
N LYS A 125 -6.39 0.16 -11.06
CA LYS A 125 -5.01 -0.34 -11.10
C LYS A 125 -4.01 0.71 -10.64
N SER A 126 -4.11 1.94 -11.16
CA SER A 126 -3.23 3.03 -10.76
C SER A 126 -3.39 3.38 -9.27
N ASP A 127 -4.63 3.45 -8.78
CA ASP A 127 -4.92 3.72 -7.37
C ASP A 127 -4.37 2.60 -6.47
N ALA A 128 -4.48 1.34 -6.90
CA ALA A 128 -3.92 0.20 -6.17
C ALA A 128 -2.39 0.15 -6.21
N GLN A 129 -1.77 0.59 -7.31
CA GLN A 129 -0.32 0.68 -7.44
C GLN A 129 0.25 1.73 -6.48
N LEU A 130 -0.42 2.87 -6.32
CA LEU A 130 -0.07 3.88 -5.33
C LEU A 130 -0.26 3.34 -3.89
N ALA A 131 -1.41 2.74 -3.61
CA ALA A 131 -1.69 2.16 -2.29
C ALA A 131 -0.75 1.01 -1.91
N LEU A 132 -0.21 0.26 -2.89
CA LEU A 132 0.84 -0.72 -2.67
C LEU A 132 2.13 -0.03 -2.19
N ALA A 133 2.56 1.02 -2.89
CA ALA A 133 3.77 1.75 -2.52
C ALA A 133 3.66 2.35 -1.11
N GLU A 134 2.50 2.91 -0.76
CA GLU A 134 2.19 3.38 0.60
C GLU A 134 2.23 2.25 1.63
N ALA A 135 1.62 1.10 1.35
CA ALA A 135 1.60 -0.02 2.30
C ALA A 135 3.00 -0.63 2.52
N LEU A 136 3.86 -0.62 1.49
CA LEU A 136 5.27 -1.00 1.61
C LEU A 136 6.05 0.01 2.46
N GLN A 137 5.78 1.31 2.28
CA GLN A 137 6.34 2.35 3.12
C GLN A 137 5.91 2.20 4.59
N ASP A 138 4.62 1.94 4.85
CA ASP A 138 4.09 1.66 6.20
C ASP A 138 4.73 0.42 6.84
N SER A 139 5.11 -0.56 6.00
CA SER A 139 5.85 -1.77 6.40
C SER A 139 7.35 -1.55 6.57
N GLN A 140 7.86 -0.35 6.29
CA GLN A 140 9.30 -0.01 6.28
C GLN A 140 10.12 -0.77 5.23
N GLU A 141 9.46 -1.36 4.22
CA GLU A 141 10.10 -1.96 3.05
C GLU A 141 10.45 -0.86 2.04
N PHE A 142 11.28 0.10 2.46
CA PHE A 142 11.48 1.36 1.75
C PHE A 142 12.04 1.19 0.33
N ASP A 143 12.94 0.24 0.09
CA ASP A 143 13.46 -0.04 -1.25
C ASP A 143 12.35 -0.52 -2.20
N LEU A 144 11.47 -1.40 -1.72
CA LEU A 144 10.30 -1.85 -2.49
C LEU A 144 9.31 -0.70 -2.69
N ALA A 145 9.06 0.11 -1.67
CA ALA A 145 8.17 1.26 -1.76
C ALA A 145 8.64 2.27 -2.82
N ILE A 146 9.94 2.59 -2.84
CA ILE A 146 10.55 3.48 -3.84
C ILE A 146 10.31 2.93 -5.24
N ALA A 147 10.59 1.65 -5.48
CA ALA A 147 10.39 1.04 -6.79
C ALA A 147 8.93 1.13 -7.26
N GLU A 148 7.96 0.93 -6.37
CA GLU A 148 6.54 1.04 -6.72
C GLU A 148 6.08 2.50 -6.90
N PHE A 149 6.59 3.46 -6.11
CA PHE A 149 6.34 4.89 -6.34
C PHE A 149 6.92 5.36 -7.67
N GLU A 150 8.12 4.90 -8.05
CA GLU A 150 8.73 5.23 -9.33
C GLU A 150 7.91 4.70 -10.51
N LYS A 151 7.26 3.53 -10.39
CA LYS A 151 6.31 3.05 -11.40
C LYS A 151 5.09 3.96 -11.54
N VAL A 152 4.58 4.50 -10.43
CA VAL A 152 3.48 5.50 -10.46
C VAL A 152 3.97 6.78 -11.15
N LEU A 153 5.15 7.28 -10.78
CA LEU A 153 5.72 8.51 -11.33
C LEU A 153 6.12 8.39 -12.80
N ALA A 154 6.46 7.19 -13.28
CA ALA A 154 6.68 6.95 -14.70
C ALA A 154 5.41 7.15 -15.55
N GLN A 155 4.24 6.90 -14.96
CA GLN A 155 2.94 7.08 -15.62
C GLN A 155 2.36 8.48 -15.37
N THR A 156 2.50 8.97 -14.14
CA THR A 156 2.00 10.28 -13.69
C THR A 156 3.12 11.03 -12.97
N PRO A 157 4.01 11.73 -13.70
CA PRO A 157 5.19 12.37 -13.12
C PRO A 157 4.91 13.42 -12.04
N ASP A 158 3.70 13.98 -12.04
CA ASP A 158 3.26 15.04 -11.13
C ASP A 158 2.31 14.52 -10.05
N ASN A 159 2.25 13.18 -9.84
CA ASN A 159 1.47 12.60 -8.76
C ASN A 159 2.06 13.01 -7.40
N VAL A 160 1.37 13.92 -6.72
CA VAL A 160 1.82 14.55 -5.47
C VAL A 160 2.06 13.53 -4.36
N GLU A 161 1.18 12.53 -4.21
CA GLU A 161 1.33 11.49 -3.19
C GLU A 161 2.55 10.59 -3.46
N ALA A 162 2.78 10.22 -4.72
CA ALA A 162 3.93 9.41 -5.10
C ALA A 162 5.26 10.17 -4.95
N LEU A 163 5.27 11.48 -5.23
CA LEU A 163 6.45 12.33 -5.00
C LEU A 163 6.79 12.43 -3.51
N ALA A 164 5.79 12.66 -2.66
CA ALA A 164 5.97 12.68 -1.21
C ALA A 164 6.46 11.32 -0.69
N GLY A 165 5.77 10.25 -1.07
CA GLY A 165 6.09 8.88 -0.68
C GLY A 165 7.50 8.46 -1.06
N ALA A 166 7.89 8.66 -2.33
CA ALA A 166 9.25 8.37 -2.79
C ALA A 166 10.29 9.18 -2.03
N GLY A 167 10.07 10.50 -1.88
CA GLY A 167 10.96 11.39 -1.16
C GLY A 167 11.20 10.96 0.28
N LEU A 168 10.13 10.68 1.03
CA LEU A 168 10.20 10.23 2.43
C LEU A 168 10.86 8.86 2.57
N SER A 169 10.57 7.91 1.67
CA SER A 169 11.23 6.59 1.68
C SER A 169 12.73 6.71 1.39
N LEU A 170 13.13 7.59 0.48
CA LEU A 170 14.54 7.85 0.15
C LEU A 170 15.29 8.51 1.30
N VAL A 171 14.65 9.41 2.07
CA VAL A 171 15.24 9.95 3.30
C VAL A 171 15.53 8.82 4.29
N ASN A 172 14.54 7.95 4.54
CA ASN A 172 14.71 6.82 5.46
C ASN A 172 15.88 5.93 5.04
N ILE A 173 15.92 5.48 3.78
CA ILE A 173 17.03 4.66 3.28
C ILE A 173 18.36 5.40 3.29
N GLY A 174 18.37 6.70 2.98
CA GLY A 174 19.56 7.53 3.05
C GLY A 174 20.16 7.55 4.46
N TYR A 175 19.33 7.67 5.51
CA TYR A 175 19.80 7.61 6.89
C TYR A 175 20.19 6.20 7.32
N ILE A 176 19.39 5.17 6.96
CA ILE A 176 19.66 3.77 7.30
C ILE A 176 21.02 3.32 6.73
N ASN A 177 21.31 3.68 5.48
CA ASN A 177 22.51 3.24 4.77
C ASN A 177 23.62 4.29 4.73
N SER A 178 23.42 5.46 5.35
CA SER A 178 24.32 6.62 5.21
C SER A 178 24.63 6.96 3.74
N ASP A 179 23.60 6.89 2.87
CA ASP A 179 23.72 7.03 1.42
C ASP A 179 23.34 8.45 0.95
N LYS A 180 24.37 9.24 0.65
CA LYS A 180 24.21 10.62 0.16
C LYS A 180 23.54 10.71 -1.21
N ALA A 181 23.63 9.69 -2.06
CA ALA A 181 22.93 9.68 -3.34
C ALA A 181 21.41 9.56 -3.13
N LYS A 182 20.99 8.80 -2.12
CA LYS A 182 19.58 8.69 -1.73
C LYS A 182 19.05 9.98 -1.15
N PHE A 183 19.82 10.69 -0.34
CA PHE A 183 19.48 12.05 0.09
C PHE A 183 19.31 13.03 -1.08
N GLN A 184 20.19 12.95 -2.09
CA GLN A 184 20.06 13.81 -3.27
C GLN A 184 18.78 13.53 -4.06
N GLN A 185 18.42 12.26 -4.24
CA GLN A 185 17.15 11.89 -4.87
C GLN A 185 15.96 12.34 -4.03
N ALA A 186 16.01 12.15 -2.70
CA ALA A 186 14.98 12.60 -1.78
C ALA A 186 14.73 14.11 -1.89
N ALA A 187 15.78 14.92 -1.84
CA ALA A 187 15.68 16.37 -1.96
C ALA A 187 15.03 16.80 -3.28
N ASN A 188 15.33 16.11 -4.38
CA ASN A 188 14.73 16.39 -5.69
C ASN A 188 13.23 16.05 -5.73
N TYR A 189 12.84 14.87 -5.23
CA TYR A 189 11.42 14.47 -5.16
C TYR A 189 10.62 15.36 -4.22
N LEU A 190 11.15 15.64 -3.03
CA LEU A 190 10.49 16.49 -2.03
C LEU A 190 10.34 17.94 -2.50
N GLN A 191 11.33 18.48 -3.23
CA GLN A 191 11.19 19.81 -3.81
C GLN A 191 10.07 19.84 -4.84
N LYS A 192 10.03 18.86 -5.75
CA LYS A 192 8.96 18.78 -6.76
C LYS A 192 7.59 18.61 -6.11
N PHE A 193 7.50 17.77 -5.06
CA PHE A 193 6.30 17.64 -4.23
C PHE A 193 5.90 18.98 -3.62
N TYR A 194 6.83 19.70 -2.97
CA TYR A 194 6.58 20.98 -2.33
C TYR A 194 6.05 22.03 -3.31
N ASP A 195 6.61 22.06 -4.52
CA ASP A 195 6.21 23.00 -5.57
C ASP A 195 4.79 22.72 -6.11
N LEU A 196 4.35 21.46 -6.13
CA LEU A 196 3.07 21.03 -6.70
C LEU A 196 1.94 20.87 -5.66
N ALA A 197 2.28 20.55 -4.41
CA ALA A 197 1.30 20.24 -3.39
C ALA A 197 0.47 21.48 -2.99
N PRO A 198 -0.84 21.34 -2.73
CA PRO A 198 -1.63 22.44 -2.19
C PRO A 198 -1.13 22.81 -0.78
N GLU A 199 -1.32 24.06 -0.35
CA GLU A 199 -0.94 24.53 0.99
C GLU A 199 -1.57 23.71 2.13
N THR A 200 -2.75 23.13 1.88
CA THR A 200 -3.46 22.28 2.84
C THR A 200 -2.91 20.85 2.93
N HIS A 201 -1.92 20.48 2.12
CA HIS A 201 -1.38 19.13 2.11
C HIS A 201 -0.58 18.86 3.38
N LYS A 202 -0.93 17.78 4.10
CA LYS A 202 -0.37 17.44 5.43
C LYS A 202 1.17 17.39 5.48
N TYR A 203 1.81 16.94 4.40
CA TYR A 203 3.28 16.80 4.34
C TYR A 203 4.02 18.02 3.78
N LYS A 204 3.34 19.11 3.37
CA LYS A 204 4.01 20.21 2.67
C LYS A 204 5.05 20.92 3.53
N ASN A 205 4.68 21.26 4.77
CA ASN A 205 5.60 21.91 5.71
C ASN A 205 6.73 20.96 6.15
N GLU A 206 6.42 19.68 6.33
CA GLU A 206 7.41 18.65 6.68
C GLU A 206 8.46 18.48 5.57
N ALA A 207 8.03 18.41 4.30
CA ALA A 207 8.95 18.31 3.17
C ALA A 207 9.91 19.50 3.10
N LYS A 208 9.42 20.72 3.36
CA LYS A 208 10.28 21.92 3.44
C LYS A 208 11.34 21.77 4.55
N GLY A 209 10.92 21.37 5.75
CA GLY A 209 11.84 21.15 6.87
C GLY A 209 12.90 20.09 6.55
N ILE A 210 12.49 18.97 5.95
CA ILE A 210 13.41 17.90 5.54
C ILE A 210 14.43 18.40 4.51
N ILE A 211 13.99 19.19 3.51
CA ILE A 211 14.91 19.78 2.51
C ILE A 211 15.95 20.67 3.19
N GLU A 212 15.53 21.49 4.16
CA GLU A 212 16.43 22.35 4.94
C GLU A 212 17.43 21.52 5.78
N THR A 213 16.95 20.44 6.43
CA THR A 213 17.80 19.50 7.16
C THR A 213 18.84 18.84 6.27
N LEU A 214 18.44 18.30 5.11
CA LEU A 214 19.38 17.68 4.16
C LEU A 214 20.44 18.68 3.66
N LYS A 215 20.05 19.94 3.46
CA LYS A 215 21.00 21.00 3.08
C LYS A 215 22.02 21.26 4.18
N ASN A 216 21.57 21.38 5.42
CA ASN A 216 22.42 21.77 6.54
C ASN A 216 23.31 20.61 7.03
N GLU A 217 22.75 19.42 7.16
CA GLU A 217 23.45 18.26 7.75
C GLU A 217 24.19 17.43 6.71
N GLN A 218 23.62 17.27 5.51
CA GLN A 218 24.17 16.40 4.48
C GLN A 218 24.87 17.17 3.35
N SER A 219 24.82 18.51 3.37
CA SER A 219 25.26 19.36 2.26
C SER A 219 24.60 18.96 0.93
N VAL A 220 23.31 18.64 0.98
CA VAL A 220 22.49 18.23 -0.17
C VAL A 220 21.40 19.27 -0.41
N ALA A 221 21.44 19.93 -1.56
CA ALA A 221 20.38 20.84 -2.00
C ALA A 221 19.60 20.24 -3.17
N PRO A 222 18.30 20.54 -3.33
CA PRO A 222 17.53 20.13 -4.49
C PRO A 222 18.18 20.62 -5.79
N GLN A 223 18.34 19.70 -6.73
CA GLN A 223 18.84 20.00 -8.06
C GLN A 223 17.64 20.16 -8.99
N LYS A 224 17.67 21.20 -9.83
CA LYS A 224 16.69 21.33 -10.91
C LYS A 224 16.88 20.13 -11.83
N THR A 225 15.88 19.24 -11.88
CA THR A 225 15.83 18.25 -12.95
C THR A 225 15.61 19.02 -14.26
N ALA A 226 16.60 18.98 -15.15
CA ALA A 226 16.41 19.47 -16.51
C ALA A 226 15.17 18.78 -17.06
N LYS A 227 14.22 19.56 -17.61
CA LYS A 227 13.01 19.02 -18.24
C LYS A 227 13.42 17.84 -19.11
N SER A 228 12.90 16.65 -18.79
CA SER A 228 13.03 15.46 -19.62
C SER A 228 12.79 15.90 -21.06
N ALA A 229 13.85 15.90 -21.87
CA ALA A 229 13.75 16.20 -23.28
C ALA A 229 12.81 15.13 -23.83
N ALA A 230 11.56 15.53 -24.09
CA ALA A 230 10.54 14.68 -24.65
C ALA A 230 11.19 13.92 -25.81
N ARG A 231 11.27 12.61 -25.64
CA ARG A 231 11.83 11.66 -26.60
C ARG A 231 11.04 11.89 -27.89
N LYS A 232 11.59 12.68 -28.81
CA LYS A 232 11.11 12.80 -30.18
C LYS A 232 11.17 11.38 -30.75
N LYS A 233 10.02 10.71 -30.77
CA LYS A 233 9.84 9.53 -31.60
C LYS A 233 9.77 10.05 -33.03
N ASN A 234 10.86 9.83 -33.77
CA ASN A 234 10.81 9.71 -35.23
C ASN A 234 10.12 8.40 -35.58
#